data_AF-G5GFY4-F1
#
_entry.id   AF-G5GFY4-F1
#
_cell.length_a   1.000
_cell.length_b   1.000
_cell.length_c   1.000
_cell.angle_alpha   90.00
_cell.angle_beta   90.00
_cell.angle_gamma   90.00
#
_symmetry.space_group_name_H-M   'P 1'
#
loop_
_entity.id
_entity.type
_entity.pdbx_description
1 polymer ?
#
loop_
_entity_poly.entity_id
_entity_poly.type
_entity_poly.pdbx_seq_one_letter_code
_entity_poly.pdbx_strand_id
1 'polypeptide(L)'
;MEDMISYHELDMTKFSAGYKIMRIIIPLAVYTVIAVLTKLPVISGNISGTFMKIFGENMTVMASLMLNLTRFICLALAVYGGVLFMIKPKFEALALYRLGVGFINGEYEHFVPHENVLFKINNSEKNISISCGVLKIFAYGYKLKYFKKYHLLKHVVKKYCNTDRRYYIKR
;
A
#
# COMPACT_ATOMS: atom_id res chain seq x y z
N MET A 1 -19.49 -13.18 27.33
CA MET A 1 -18.62 -13.73 26.26
C MET A 1 -19.24 -13.29 24.95
N GLU A 2 -18.59 -12.40 24.21
CA GLU A 2 -19.08 -12.06 22.87
C GLU A 2 -18.94 -13.30 21.98
N ASP A 3 -20.05 -13.72 21.33
CA ASP A 3 -20.08 -14.88 20.44
C ASP A 3 -19.20 -14.61 19.21
N MET A 4 -17.92 -14.94 19.32
CA MET A 4 -16.98 -14.94 18.21
C MET A 4 -17.41 -16.01 17.20
N ILE A 5 -17.69 -15.57 15.99
CA ILE A 5 -18.11 -16.42 14.88
C ILE A 5 -16.90 -17.08 14.23
N SER A 6 -15.83 -16.32 14.00
CA SER A 6 -14.61 -16.85 13.39
C SER A 6 -13.41 -15.96 13.62
N TYR A 7 -12.22 -16.56 13.51
CA TYR A 7 -10.93 -15.90 13.62
C TYR A 7 -10.10 -16.11 12.35
N HIS A 8 -9.53 -15.04 11.82
CA HIS A 8 -8.82 -15.02 10.54
C HIS A 8 -7.49 -14.28 10.66
N GLU A 9 -6.43 -15.04 10.88
CA GLU A 9 -5.06 -14.53 10.93
C GLU A 9 -4.49 -14.28 9.53
N LEU A 10 -3.76 -13.19 9.37
CA LEU A 10 -2.92 -12.96 8.21
C LEU A 10 -1.66 -13.82 8.31
N ASP A 11 -1.38 -14.56 7.24
CA ASP A 11 -0.14 -15.27 7.01
C ASP A 11 0.96 -14.25 6.68
N MET A 12 1.60 -13.74 7.72
CA MET A 12 2.68 -12.77 7.63
C MET A 12 3.86 -13.27 6.80
N THR A 13 4.06 -14.59 6.66
CA THR A 13 5.13 -15.12 5.79
C THR A 13 4.81 -14.87 4.31
N LYS A 14 3.56 -15.11 3.89
CA LYS A 14 3.09 -14.85 2.52
C LYS A 14 2.98 -13.35 2.24
N PHE A 15 2.55 -12.58 3.24
CA PHE A 15 2.50 -11.13 3.15
C PHE A 15 3.90 -10.53 3.00
N SER A 16 4.84 -10.96 3.86
CA SER A 16 6.25 -10.54 3.84
C SER A 16 6.96 -10.91 2.55
N ALA A 17 6.69 -12.09 1.97
CA ALA A 17 7.27 -12.46 0.67
C ALA A 17 6.80 -11.52 -0.46
N GLY A 18 5.51 -11.18 -0.51
CA GLY A 18 4.99 -10.18 -1.44
C GLY A 18 5.59 -8.79 -1.20
N TYR A 19 5.71 -8.40 0.07
CA TYR A 19 6.32 -7.13 0.48
C TYR A 19 7.81 -7.04 0.09
N LYS A 20 8.60 -8.10 0.32
CA LYS A 20 10.02 -8.18 -0.07
C LYS A 20 10.19 -7.98 -1.57
N ILE A 21 9.34 -8.61 -2.38
CA ILE A 21 9.39 -8.47 -3.85
C ILE A 21 9.04 -7.04 -4.26
N MET A 22 7.98 -6.44 -3.72
CA MET A 22 7.63 -5.04 -4.00
C MET A 22 8.72 -4.07 -3.58
N ARG A 23 9.40 -4.33 -2.45
CA ARG A 23 10.53 -3.54 -1.96
C ARG A 23 11.74 -3.56 -2.91
N ILE A 24 11.85 -4.56 -3.79
CA ILE A 24 12.91 -4.64 -4.81
C ILE A 24 12.43 -4.02 -6.14
N ILE A 25 11.20 -4.33 -6.55
CA ILE A 25 10.65 -3.88 -7.84
C ILE A 25 10.47 -2.36 -7.88
N ILE A 26 9.99 -1.73 -6.79
CA ILE A 26 9.71 -0.29 -6.81
C ILE A 26 11.00 0.53 -6.97
N PRO A 27 12.10 0.29 -6.20
CA PRO A 27 13.36 0.96 -6.44
C PRO A 27 13.93 0.70 -7.83
N LEU A 28 13.79 -0.52 -8.35
CA LEU A 28 14.26 -0.86 -9.69
C LEU A 28 13.48 -0.10 -10.78
N ALA A 29 12.16 0.01 -10.65
CA ALA A 29 11.33 0.78 -11.56
C ALA A 29 11.66 2.28 -11.50
N VAL A 30 11.81 2.83 -10.29
CA VAL A 30 12.24 4.22 -10.08
C VAL A 30 13.61 4.46 -10.71
N TYR A 31 14.58 3.58 -10.46
CA TYR A 31 15.92 3.65 -11.07
C TYR A 31 15.86 3.57 -12.59
N THR A 32 15.02 2.69 -13.14
CA THR A 32 14.87 2.54 -14.59
C THR A 32 14.29 3.81 -15.22
N VAL A 33 13.27 4.41 -14.59
CA VAL A 33 12.70 5.70 -15.03
C VAL A 33 13.76 6.80 -14.98
N ILE A 34 14.56 6.88 -13.90
CA ILE A 34 15.68 7.82 -13.79
C ILE A 34 16.70 7.58 -14.91
N ALA A 35 17.14 6.34 -15.11
CA ALA A 35 18.12 5.97 -16.13
C ALA A 35 17.64 6.33 -17.54
N VAL A 36 16.37 6.06 -17.87
CA VAL A 36 15.76 6.41 -19.16
C VAL A 36 15.68 7.92 -19.33
N LEU A 37 15.21 8.66 -18.31
CA LEU A 37 15.15 10.13 -18.36
C LEU A 37 16.54 10.75 -18.53
N THR A 38 17.56 10.23 -17.84
CA THR A 38 18.95 10.72 -17.97
C THR A 38 19.63 10.34 -19.29
N LYS A 39 19.15 9.30 -19.99
CA LYS A 39 19.69 8.84 -21.29
C LYS A 39 19.00 9.46 -22.50
N LEU A 40 17.96 10.27 -22.31
CA LEU A 40 17.37 11.06 -23.40
C LEU A 40 18.46 11.96 -24.02
N PRO A 41 18.64 11.96 -25.36
CA PRO A 41 19.70 12.71 -26.04
C PRO A 41 19.64 14.23 -25.83
N VAL A 42 18.49 14.75 -25.38
CA VAL A 42 18.32 16.15 -24.96
C VAL A 42 19.17 16.49 -23.72
N ILE A 43 19.45 15.49 -22.86
CA ILE A 43 20.28 15.65 -21.65
C ILE A 43 21.73 15.21 -21.93
N SER A 44 21.96 14.13 -22.68
CA SER A 44 23.33 13.66 -22.95
C SER A 44 24.10 14.48 -24.00
N GLY A 45 23.41 15.07 -24.98
CA GLY A 45 24.01 15.93 -26.01
C GLY A 45 24.49 17.29 -25.49
N ASN A 46 23.90 17.79 -24.40
CA ASN A 46 24.29 19.06 -23.78
C ASN A 46 25.37 18.90 -22.70
N ILE A 47 25.70 17.67 -22.28
CA ILE A 47 26.67 17.42 -21.21
C ILE A 47 28.08 17.21 -21.78
N SER A 48 28.29 16.61 -22.96
CA SER A 48 29.66 16.33 -23.42
C SER A 48 30.33 17.46 -24.21
N GLY A 49 29.60 18.19 -25.06
CA GLY A 49 30.16 19.29 -25.86
C GLY A 49 30.35 20.60 -25.09
N THR A 50 29.60 20.77 -24.00
CA THR A 50 29.53 22.00 -23.21
C THR A 50 30.42 21.96 -21.96
N PHE A 51 30.77 20.76 -21.47
CA PHE A 51 31.62 20.58 -20.28
C PHE A 51 33.06 21.10 -20.45
N MET A 52 33.61 21.04 -21.67
CA MET A 52 34.98 21.52 -21.93
C MET A 52 35.07 23.05 -22.15
N LYS A 53 33.95 23.73 -22.40
CA LYS A 53 33.97 25.16 -22.77
C LYS A 53 33.49 26.11 -21.68
N ILE A 54 32.85 25.62 -20.62
CA ILE A 54 32.16 26.46 -19.62
C ILE A 54 32.58 26.13 -18.19
N PHE A 55 33.88 26.21 -17.91
CA PHE A 55 34.35 26.45 -16.53
C PHE A 55 34.34 27.94 -16.16
N GLY A 56 33.75 28.81 -17.00
CA GLY A 56 33.68 30.26 -16.78
C GLY A 56 32.33 30.81 -16.31
N GLU A 57 31.17 30.28 -16.75
CA GLU A 57 29.89 31.01 -16.58
C GLU A 57 28.65 30.20 -16.11
N ASN A 58 28.66 28.87 -16.00
CA ASN A 58 27.41 28.08 -15.83
C ASN A 58 27.12 27.55 -14.40
N MET A 59 27.43 28.30 -13.34
CA MET A 59 27.03 27.95 -11.98
C MET A 59 25.50 27.86 -11.80
N THR A 60 24.73 28.69 -12.50
CA THR A 60 23.27 28.75 -12.42
C THR A 60 22.58 27.56 -13.11
N VAL A 61 23.09 27.12 -14.26
CA VAL A 61 22.58 25.95 -14.98
C VAL A 61 22.89 24.66 -14.22
N MET A 62 24.10 24.54 -13.66
CA MET A 62 24.48 23.42 -12.80
C MET A 62 23.64 23.36 -11.52
N ALA A 63 23.39 24.50 -10.88
CA ALA A 63 22.52 24.59 -9.71
C ALA A 63 21.05 24.24 -10.03
N SER A 64 20.53 24.68 -11.18
CA SER A 64 19.18 24.33 -11.63
C SER A 64 19.05 22.84 -11.95
N LEU A 65 20.07 22.22 -12.53
CA LEU A 65 20.10 20.78 -12.79
C LEU A 65 20.13 19.99 -11.48
N MET A 66 20.99 20.38 -10.54
CA MET A 66 21.07 19.80 -9.20
C MET A 66 19.74 19.91 -8.44
N LEU A 67 19.11 21.10 -8.44
CA LEU A 67 17.82 21.32 -7.79
C LEU A 67 16.70 20.46 -8.40
N ASN A 68 16.65 20.33 -9.72
CA ASN A 68 15.65 19.49 -10.38
C ASN A 68 15.88 18.00 -10.09
N LEU A 69 17.14 17.56 -10.05
CA LEU A 69 17.50 16.20 -9.68
C LEU A 69 17.12 15.90 -8.21
N THR A 70 17.43 16.82 -7.29
CA THR A 70 17.06 16.70 -5.87
C THR A 70 15.54 16.64 -5.69
N ARG A 71 14.78 17.51 -6.37
CA ARG A 71 13.31 17.48 -6.34
C ARG A 71 12.76 16.16 -6.85
N PHE A 72 13.35 15.61 -7.91
CA PHE A 72 12.93 14.33 -8.48
C PHE A 72 13.24 13.16 -7.53
N ILE A 73 14.42 13.16 -6.90
CA ILE A 73 14.80 12.17 -5.88
C ILE A 73 13.86 12.26 -4.67
N CYS A 74 13.54 13.46 -4.19
CA CYS A 74 12.60 13.65 -3.09
C CYS A 74 11.20 13.13 -3.46
N LEU A 75 10.72 13.41 -4.68
CA LEU A 75 9.43 12.89 -5.15
C LEU A 75 9.42 11.36 -5.22
N ALA A 76 10.49 10.76 -5.74
CA ALA A 76 10.65 9.31 -5.82
C ALA A 76 10.69 8.65 -4.43
N LEU A 77 11.40 9.27 -3.47
CA LEU A 77 11.43 8.82 -2.08
C LEU A 77 10.06 8.96 -1.40
N ALA A 78 9.33 10.05 -1.66
CA ALA A 78 7.99 10.25 -1.13
C ALA A 78 6.99 9.23 -1.69
N VAL A 79 7.05 8.94 -3.00
CA VAL A 79 6.25 7.89 -3.64
C VAL A 79 6.62 6.52 -3.08
N TYR A 80 7.91 6.21 -2.96
CA TYR A 80 8.38 4.95 -2.38
C TYR A 80 7.93 4.76 -0.93
N GLY A 81 8.12 5.78 -0.09
CA GLY A 81 7.68 5.77 1.31
C GLY A 81 6.17 5.66 1.45
N GLY A 82 5.40 6.38 0.64
CA GLY A 82 3.95 6.29 0.59
C GLY A 82 3.45 4.90 0.20
N VAL A 83 4.07 4.29 -0.82
CA VAL A 83 3.73 2.93 -1.25
C VAL A 83 4.08 1.91 -0.18
N LEU A 84 5.25 1.99 0.47
CA LEU A 84 5.59 1.09 1.58
C LEU A 84 4.63 1.24 2.77
N PHE A 85 4.23 2.47 3.10
CA PHE A 85 3.27 2.73 4.17
C PHE A 85 1.89 2.18 3.86
N MET A 86 1.47 2.25 2.59
CA MET A 86 0.28 1.56 2.15
C MET A 86 0.46 0.06 2.33
N ILE A 87 1.57 -0.54 1.88
CA ILE A 87 1.75 -2.00 1.90
C ILE A 87 1.87 -2.59 3.33
N LYS A 88 2.17 -1.81 4.38
CA LYS A 88 2.24 -2.35 5.75
C LYS A 88 0.84 -2.89 6.19
N PRO A 89 0.75 -4.12 6.73
CA PRO A 89 -0.53 -4.66 7.16
C PRO A 89 -1.06 -3.79 8.32
N LYS A 90 -2.35 -3.45 8.26
CA LYS A 90 -2.99 -2.58 9.26
C LYS A 90 -3.43 -3.33 10.53
N PHE A 91 -3.44 -4.66 10.46
CA PHE A 91 -3.77 -5.59 11.53
C PHE A 91 -3.05 -6.91 11.24
N GLU A 92 -3.00 -7.80 12.22
CA GLU A 92 -2.42 -9.14 12.10
C GLU A 92 -3.51 -10.22 12.03
N ALA A 93 -4.67 -9.99 12.64
CA ALA A 93 -5.82 -10.87 12.52
C ALA A 93 -7.16 -10.11 12.55
N LEU A 94 -8.19 -10.79 12.06
CA LEU A 94 -9.59 -10.36 12.16
C LEU A 94 -10.37 -11.38 12.99
N ALA A 95 -10.96 -10.93 14.09
CA ALA A 95 -11.98 -11.67 14.79
C ALA A 95 -13.36 -11.16 14.33
N LEU A 96 -14.21 -12.06 13.84
CA LEU A 96 -15.58 -11.74 13.44
C LEU A 96 -16.51 -12.14 14.56
N TYR A 97 -17.27 -11.19 15.08
CA TYR A 97 -18.29 -11.39 16.09
C TYR A 97 -19.67 -11.15 15.49
N ARG A 98 -20.71 -11.54 16.24
CA ARG A 98 -22.09 -11.27 15.84
C ARG A 98 -22.43 -9.79 15.73
N LEU A 99 -21.82 -8.95 16.58
CA LEU A 99 -22.11 -7.51 16.67
C LEU A 99 -21.10 -6.62 15.92
N GLY A 100 -19.94 -7.16 15.58
CA GLY A 100 -18.88 -6.38 14.94
C GLY A 100 -17.65 -7.19 14.57
N VAL A 101 -16.55 -6.47 14.40
CA VAL A 101 -15.25 -6.98 13.93
C VAL A 101 -14.16 -6.50 14.87
N GLY A 102 -13.40 -7.43 15.43
CA GLY A 102 -12.14 -7.17 16.12
C GLY A 102 -10.98 -7.11 15.15
N PHE A 103 -10.28 -5.98 15.11
CA PHE A 103 -9.01 -5.83 14.41
C PHE A 103 -7.87 -6.04 15.42
N ILE A 104 -7.10 -7.10 15.24
CA ILE A 104 -6.09 -7.52 16.22
C ILE A 104 -4.70 -7.16 15.72
N ASN A 105 -3.87 -6.61 16.61
CA ASN A 105 -2.50 -6.22 16.33
C ASN A 105 -1.63 -6.52 17.56
N GLY A 106 -0.86 -7.61 17.52
CA GLY A 106 -0.20 -8.17 18.70
C GLY A 106 -1.22 -8.60 19.76
N GLU A 107 -1.06 -8.10 20.99
CA GLU A 107 -1.96 -8.39 22.12
C GLU A 107 -3.22 -7.51 22.15
N TYR A 108 -3.29 -6.49 21.29
CA TYR A 108 -4.38 -5.53 21.31
C TYR A 108 -5.47 -5.87 20.29
N GLU A 109 -6.71 -5.84 20.73
CA GLU A 109 -7.89 -5.97 19.89
C GLU A 109 -8.70 -4.68 19.87
N HIS A 110 -8.98 -4.17 18.66
CA HIS A 110 -9.86 -3.04 18.45
C HIS A 110 -11.19 -3.53 17.87
N PHE A 111 -12.20 -3.65 18.72
CA PHE A 111 -13.56 -3.99 18.30
C PHE A 111 -14.26 -2.81 17.62
N VAL A 112 -14.92 -3.09 16.49
CA VAL A 112 -15.67 -2.11 15.70
C VAL A 112 -17.02 -2.69 15.28
N PRO A 113 -18.15 -2.01 15.53
CA PRO A 113 -19.47 -2.44 15.07
C PRO A 113 -19.55 -2.62 13.55
N HIS A 114 -20.36 -3.58 13.07
CA HIS A 114 -20.47 -3.90 11.63
C HIS A 114 -20.87 -2.72 10.74
N GLU A 115 -21.66 -1.77 11.25
CA GLU A 115 -22.07 -0.54 10.54
C GLU A 115 -20.87 0.35 10.14
N ASN A 116 -19.76 0.25 10.87
CA ASN A 116 -18.55 1.04 10.66
C ASN A 116 -17.47 0.27 9.89
N VAL A 117 -17.76 -0.96 9.45
CA VAL A 117 -16.84 -1.82 8.70
C VAL A 117 -17.49 -2.31 7.40
N LEU A 118 -16.89 -1.97 6.26
CA LEU A 118 -17.32 -2.44 4.95
C LEU A 118 -16.34 -3.45 4.38
N PHE A 119 -16.86 -4.62 4.01
CA PHE A 119 -16.13 -5.63 3.27
C PHE A 119 -16.56 -5.66 1.82
N LYS A 120 -15.61 -5.65 0.88
CA LYS A 120 -15.87 -5.84 -0.54
C LYS A 120 -15.04 -7.02 -1.05
N ILE A 121 -15.71 -8.11 -1.40
CA ILE A 121 -15.06 -9.29 -1.96
C ILE A 121 -15.04 -9.17 -3.48
N ASN A 122 -13.84 -9.07 -4.07
CA ASN A 122 -13.66 -9.15 -5.50
C ASN A 122 -13.31 -10.60 -5.89
N ASN A 123 -14.28 -11.30 -6.48
CA ASN A 123 -14.12 -12.71 -6.87
C ASN A 123 -13.15 -12.90 -8.03
N SER A 124 -13.09 -11.94 -8.97
CA SER A 124 -12.21 -12.02 -10.15
C SER A 124 -10.75 -11.92 -9.74
N GLU A 125 -10.44 -10.97 -8.86
CA GLU A 125 -9.07 -10.73 -8.39
C GLU A 125 -8.67 -11.57 -7.17
N LYS A 126 -9.59 -12.39 -6.64
CA LYS A 126 -9.42 -13.14 -5.37
C LYS A 126 -8.93 -12.25 -4.22
N ASN A 127 -9.52 -11.06 -4.11
CA ASN A 127 -9.17 -10.05 -3.12
C ASN A 127 -10.35 -9.72 -2.21
N ILE A 128 -10.05 -9.29 -0.98
CA ILE A 128 -11.00 -8.70 -0.06
C ILE A 128 -10.52 -7.30 0.31
N SER A 129 -11.35 -6.31 0.04
CA SER A 129 -11.12 -4.94 0.49
C SER A 129 -11.85 -4.72 1.79
N ILE A 130 -11.16 -4.16 2.78
CA ILE A 130 -11.72 -3.87 4.09
C ILE A 130 -11.61 -2.37 4.30
N SER A 131 -12.73 -1.74 4.66
CA SER A 131 -12.77 -0.33 5.03
C SER A 131 -13.36 -0.18 6.43
N CYS A 132 -12.64 0.49 7.31
CA CYS A 132 -13.08 0.83 8.65
C CYS A 132 -12.78 2.32 8.89
N GLY A 133 -13.83 3.12 9.05
CA GLY A 133 -13.70 4.59 9.21
C GLY A 133 -13.00 4.95 10.52
N VAL A 134 -13.43 4.28 11.61
CA VAL A 134 -12.92 4.46 12.97
C VAL A 134 -11.41 4.24 13.07
N LEU A 135 -10.90 3.17 12.44
CA LEU A 135 -9.48 2.84 12.43
C LEU A 135 -8.71 3.49 11.26
N LYS A 136 -9.35 4.38 10.49
CA LYS A 136 -8.79 5.01 9.28
C LYS A 136 -8.19 3.99 8.29
N ILE A 137 -8.78 2.79 8.22
CA ILE A 137 -8.43 1.76 7.25
C ILE A 137 -9.32 2.01 6.03
N PHE A 138 -8.77 2.58 4.96
CA PHE A 138 -9.57 2.94 3.78
C PHE A 138 -9.27 2.01 2.60
N ALA A 139 -10.28 1.25 2.17
CA ALA A 139 -10.29 0.44 0.95
C ALA A 139 -9.04 -0.42 0.76
N TYR A 140 -8.51 -0.98 1.84
CA TYR A 140 -7.26 -1.71 1.77
C TYR A 140 -7.51 -3.13 1.25
N GLY A 141 -6.99 -3.41 0.05
CA GLY A 141 -7.16 -4.68 -0.64
C GLY A 141 -6.14 -5.72 -0.17
N TYR A 142 -6.61 -6.74 0.56
CA TYR A 142 -5.82 -7.92 0.88
C TYR A 142 -6.11 -9.03 -0.14
N LYS A 143 -5.08 -9.72 -0.62
CA LYS A 143 -5.30 -10.98 -1.35
C LYS A 143 -5.86 -12.01 -0.38
N LEU A 144 -6.94 -12.71 -0.77
CA LEU A 144 -7.56 -13.72 0.10
C LEU A 144 -6.56 -14.78 0.55
N LYS A 145 -5.62 -15.17 -0.34
CA LYS A 145 -4.55 -16.14 -0.03
C LYS A 145 -3.62 -15.73 1.12
N TYR A 146 -3.65 -14.47 1.54
CA TYR A 146 -2.88 -13.99 2.70
C TYR A 146 -3.57 -14.31 4.01
N PHE A 147 -4.82 -14.76 4.04
CA PHE A 147 -5.46 -15.23 5.28
C PHE A 147 -5.28 -16.73 5.46
N LYS A 148 -4.95 -17.16 6.68
CA LYS A 148 -5.06 -18.57 7.07
C LYS A 148 -6.54 -18.97 6.98
N LYS A 149 -6.84 -20.07 6.29
CA LYS A 149 -8.22 -20.57 6.04
C LYS A 149 -9.14 -19.58 5.29
N TYR A 150 -8.64 -18.93 4.24
CA TYR A 150 -9.36 -17.92 3.45
C TYR A 150 -10.74 -18.34 2.89
N HIS A 151 -10.98 -19.65 2.69
CA HIS A 151 -12.28 -20.15 2.24
C HIS A 151 -13.39 -19.82 3.25
N LEU A 152 -13.12 -19.99 4.54
CA LEU A 152 -14.06 -19.69 5.62
C LEU A 152 -14.35 -18.18 5.68
N LEU A 153 -13.32 -17.34 5.57
CA LEU A 153 -13.46 -15.88 5.62
C LEU A 153 -14.49 -15.38 4.60
N LYS A 154 -14.43 -15.88 3.36
CA LYS A 154 -15.37 -15.49 2.30
C LYS A 154 -16.82 -15.84 2.63
N HIS A 155 -17.06 -17.01 3.23
CA HIS A 155 -18.41 -17.43 3.62
C HIS A 155 -18.94 -16.63 4.81
N VAL A 156 -18.10 -16.40 5.84
CA VAL A 156 -18.51 -15.67 7.04
C VAL A 156 -18.78 -14.20 6.71
N VAL A 157 -17.90 -13.54 5.95
CA VAL A 157 -18.08 -12.13 5.57
C VAL A 157 -19.38 -11.92 4.79
N LYS A 158 -19.72 -12.81 3.86
CA LYS A 158 -20.98 -12.71 3.11
C LYS A 158 -22.22 -12.84 3.97
N LYS A 159 -22.15 -13.63 5.04
CA LYS A 159 -23.30 -13.97 5.88
C LYS A 159 -23.50 -12.99 7.04
N TYR A 160 -22.42 -12.46 7.60
CA TYR A 160 -22.47 -11.73 8.87
C TYR A 160 -21.93 -10.31 8.81
N CYS A 161 -21.22 -9.92 7.74
CA CYS A 161 -20.62 -8.60 7.65
C CYS A 161 -21.34 -7.72 6.63
N ASN A 162 -21.21 -6.41 6.81
CA ASN A 162 -21.73 -5.46 5.85
C ASN A 162 -20.91 -5.51 4.55
N THR A 163 -21.60 -5.80 3.44
CA THR A 163 -21.01 -5.85 2.10
C THR A 163 -21.63 -4.83 1.14
N ASP A 164 -22.68 -4.11 1.55
CA ASP A 164 -23.30 -3.05 0.76
C ASP A 164 -22.89 -1.68 1.33
N ARG A 165 -22.32 -0.87 0.44
CA ARG A 165 -21.84 0.48 0.76
C ARG A 165 -22.92 1.40 1.30
N ARG A 166 -24.21 1.13 1.01
CA ARG A 166 -25.35 1.92 1.50
C ARG A 166 -25.51 1.88 3.03
N TYR A 167 -25.06 0.82 3.68
CA TYR A 167 -25.15 0.66 5.13
C TYR A 167 -23.84 1.00 5.85
N TYR A 168 -22.84 1.52 5.13
CA TYR A 168 -21.53 1.85 5.68
C TYR A 168 -21.50 3.31 6.14
N ILE A 169 -21.30 3.51 7.44
CA ILE A 169 -21.15 4.84 8.03
C ILE A 169 -19.67 5.22 8.04
N LYS A 170 -19.31 6.20 7.20
CA LYS A 170 -17.97 6.79 7.18
C LYS A 170 -17.92 7.92 8.21
N ARG A 171 -17.82 7.57 9.49
CA ARG A 171 -17.54 8.52 10.58
C ARG A 171 -16.04 8.71 10.76
#